data_AF-A0A975FVP4-F1
#
_entry.id   AF-A0A975FVP4-F1
#
_cell.length_a   1.000
_cell.length_b   1.000
_cell.length_c   1.000
_cell.angle_alpha   90.00
_cell.angle_beta   90.00
_cell.angle_gamma   90.00
#
_symmetry.space_group_name_H-M   'P 1'
#
loop_
_entity.id
_entity.type
_entity.pdbx_description
1 polymer ?
#
loop_
_entity_poly.entity_id
_entity_poly.type
_entity_poly.pdbx_seq_one_letter_code
_entity_poly.pdbx_strand_id
1 'polypeptide(L)'
;MKGKYKIVVGTVALILIIYLMFKLFYPTKLTITVPKNYQGQITLVLSNVNKDILKVDENGIGYITKQTFEKAHSKPIVVESDGTNVSDRIVGFNPSTFWAIGKSSYATEENSSTKELEVQFLSFELVPKDKKGEKQYYSPDLIELIDKTRLYGK
;
A
#
# COMPACT_ATOMS: atom_id res chain seq x y z
N MET A 1 -30.18 20.98 -37.06
CA MET A 1 -29.20 19.92 -36.70
C MET A 1 -28.11 20.34 -35.70
N LYS A 2 -27.65 21.61 -35.64
CA LYS A 2 -26.54 22.05 -34.76
C LYS A 2 -26.77 21.90 -33.23
N GLY A 3 -28.03 21.92 -32.77
CA GLY A 3 -28.36 21.81 -31.33
C GLY A 3 -28.15 20.42 -30.73
N LYS A 4 -28.40 19.34 -31.49
CA LYS A 4 -28.26 17.97 -31.00
C LYS A 4 -26.80 17.57 -30.76
N TYR A 5 -25.88 18.03 -31.61
CA TYR A 5 -24.44 17.78 -31.44
C TYR A 5 -23.86 18.47 -30.19
N LYS A 6 -24.32 19.69 -29.87
CA LYS A 6 -23.88 20.39 -28.64
C LYS A 6 -24.32 19.67 -27.37
N ILE A 7 -25.54 19.12 -27.36
CA ILE A 7 -26.08 18.34 -26.23
C ILE A 7 -25.29 17.03 -26.06
N VAL A 8 -25.01 16.32 -27.16
CA VAL A 8 -24.25 15.05 -27.13
C VAL A 8 -22.79 15.26 -26.70
N VAL A 9 -22.14 16.33 -27.16
CA VAL A 9 -20.77 16.66 -26.74
C VAL A 9 -20.72 17.05 -25.25
N GLY A 10 -21.72 17.79 -24.76
CA GLY A 10 -21.83 18.16 -23.35
C GLY A 10 -22.02 16.96 -22.43
N THR A 11 -22.85 15.98 -22.80
CA THR A 11 -23.06 14.76 -22.00
C THR A 11 -21.83 13.86 -21.99
N VAL A 12 -21.14 13.69 -23.11
CA VAL A 12 -19.90 12.89 -23.16
C VAL A 12 -18.81 13.52 -22.28
N ALA A 13 -18.64 14.85 -22.33
CA ALA A 13 -17.68 15.56 -21.48
C ALA A 13 -17.99 15.39 -19.99
N LEU A 14 -19.28 15.47 -19.59
CA LEU A 14 -19.70 15.27 -18.21
C LEU A 14 -19.38 13.86 -17.69
N ILE A 15 -19.67 12.82 -18.49
CA ILE A 15 -19.35 11.42 -18.14
C ILE A 15 -17.83 11.25 -17.94
N LEU A 16 -17.02 11.85 -18.82
CA LEU A 16 -15.56 11.82 -18.72
C LEU A 16 -15.06 12.49 -17.44
N ILE A 17 -15.60 13.66 -17.08
CA ILE A 17 -15.26 14.35 -15.83
C ILE A 17 -15.64 13.50 -14.61
N ILE A 18 -16.85 12.93 -14.59
CA ILE A 18 -17.30 12.05 -13.50
C ILE A 18 -16.37 10.84 -13.38
N TYR A 19 -16.01 10.20 -14.50
CA TYR A 19 -15.08 9.06 -14.50
C TYR A 19 -13.69 9.45 -13.97
N LEU A 20 -13.14 10.58 -14.41
CA LEU A 20 -11.87 11.12 -13.92
C LEU A 20 -11.91 11.43 -12.43
N MET A 21 -12.99 12.06 -11.95
CA MET A 21 -13.22 12.28 -10.53
C MET A 21 -13.30 10.96 -9.77
N PHE A 22 -14.02 9.98 -10.29
CA PHE A 22 -14.13 8.66 -9.65
C PHE A 22 -12.74 8.01 -9.51
N LYS A 23 -11.94 8.06 -10.57
CA LYS A 23 -10.57 7.52 -10.56
C LYS A 23 -9.61 8.32 -9.66
N LEU A 24 -9.80 9.63 -9.52
CA LEU A 24 -8.95 10.46 -8.66
C LEU A 24 -9.29 10.30 -7.18
N PHE A 25 -10.58 10.26 -6.83
CA PHE A 25 -11.05 10.38 -5.45
C PHE A 25 -11.38 9.05 -4.79
N TYR A 26 -11.66 7.98 -5.53
CA TYR A 26 -11.98 6.69 -4.90
C TYR A 26 -10.71 5.90 -4.56
N PRO A 27 -10.66 5.26 -3.38
CA PRO A 27 -9.50 4.50 -2.94
C PRO A 27 -9.29 3.28 -3.83
N THR A 28 -8.07 3.11 -4.32
CA THR A 28 -7.70 1.92 -5.10
C THR A 28 -7.66 0.72 -4.17
N LYS A 29 -8.46 -0.31 -4.45
CA LYS A 29 -8.38 -1.57 -3.72
C LYS A 29 -7.10 -2.30 -4.13
N LEU A 30 -6.14 -2.39 -3.23
CA LEU A 30 -4.85 -3.03 -3.51
C LEU A 30 -5.00 -4.56 -3.55
N THR A 31 -4.27 -5.20 -4.46
CA THR A 31 -4.10 -6.67 -4.49
C THR A 31 -2.65 -6.98 -4.22
N ILE A 32 -2.38 -7.68 -3.13
CA ILE A 32 -1.05 -7.95 -2.61
C ILE A 32 -0.78 -9.45 -2.76
N THR A 33 0.37 -9.79 -3.33
CA THR A 33 0.81 -11.18 -3.48
C THR A 33 1.88 -11.48 -2.45
N VAL A 34 1.65 -12.49 -1.61
CA VAL A 34 2.57 -12.93 -0.54
C VAL A 34 3.21 -14.28 -0.87
N PRO A 35 4.37 -14.62 -0.27
CA PRO A 35 4.92 -15.97 -0.32
C PRO A 35 3.92 -17.01 0.17
N LYS A 36 4.06 -18.24 -0.31
CA LYS A 36 3.16 -19.34 0.08
C LYS A 36 3.28 -19.60 1.59
N ASN A 37 2.14 -19.78 2.27
CA ASN A 37 2.07 -19.97 3.73
C ASN A 37 2.65 -18.82 4.57
N TYR A 38 2.86 -17.63 3.99
CA TYR A 38 3.35 -16.48 4.74
C TYR A 38 2.43 -16.14 5.91
N GLN A 39 3.04 -15.79 7.05
CA GLN A 39 2.39 -15.32 8.26
C GLN A 39 3.31 -14.27 8.86
N GLY A 40 2.77 -13.11 9.20
CA GLY A 40 3.59 -11.99 9.61
C GLY A 40 2.96 -10.63 9.36
N GLN A 41 3.75 -9.60 9.62
CA GLN A 41 3.41 -8.23 9.27
C GLN A 41 3.74 -7.98 7.80
N ILE A 42 2.73 -7.53 7.05
CA ILE A 42 2.93 -7.05 5.68
C ILE A 42 3.17 -5.55 5.75
N THR A 43 4.26 -5.08 5.17
CA THR A 43 4.71 -3.69 5.22
C THR A 43 4.92 -3.14 3.81
N LEU A 44 4.16 -2.10 3.46
CA LEU A 44 4.28 -1.40 2.19
C LEU A 44 5.00 -0.07 2.40
N VAL A 45 6.26 -0.01 1.97
CA VAL A 45 7.15 1.14 2.15
C VAL A 45 6.88 2.20 1.10
N LEU A 46 6.79 3.46 1.53
CA LEU A 46 6.72 4.62 0.63
C LEU A 46 8.04 4.75 -0.14
N SER A 47 7.95 4.72 -1.46
CA SER A 47 9.09 4.53 -2.35
C SER A 47 9.06 5.47 -3.56
N ASN A 48 10.24 5.71 -4.15
CA ASN A 48 10.44 6.50 -5.37
C ASN A 48 10.18 5.71 -6.68
N VAL A 49 9.64 4.49 -6.58
CA VAL A 49 9.30 3.67 -7.75
C VAL A 49 8.23 4.32 -8.62
N ASN A 50 8.24 4.01 -9.92
CA ASN A 50 7.25 4.55 -10.87
C ASN A 50 5.88 3.86 -10.78
N LYS A 51 5.83 2.66 -10.20
CA LYS A 51 4.62 1.84 -10.02
C LYS A 51 4.74 1.03 -8.75
N ASP A 52 3.60 0.71 -8.14
CA ASP A 52 3.56 -0.11 -6.93
C ASP A 52 4.12 -1.52 -7.19
N ILE A 53 4.93 -2.00 -6.26
CA ILE A 53 5.48 -3.35 -6.18
C ILE A 53 4.73 -4.07 -5.05
N LEU A 54 3.59 -4.68 -5.41
CA LEU A 54 2.66 -5.33 -4.48
C LEU A 54 2.88 -6.84 -4.34
N LYS A 55 3.88 -7.39 -5.02
CA LYS A 55 4.41 -8.73 -4.72
C LYS A 55 5.46 -8.56 -3.64
N VAL A 56 5.11 -8.88 -2.41
CA VAL A 56 6.01 -8.70 -1.26
C VAL A 56 7.06 -9.81 -1.21
N ASP A 57 8.19 -9.53 -0.58
CA ASP A 57 9.26 -10.49 -0.36
C ASP A 57 8.98 -11.46 0.80
N GLU A 58 9.97 -12.31 1.12
CA GLU A 58 9.90 -13.28 2.21
C GLU A 58 9.74 -12.64 3.61
N ASN A 59 10.07 -11.35 3.75
CA ASN A 59 9.87 -10.59 4.97
C ASN A 59 8.49 -9.90 5.02
N GLY A 60 7.69 -10.00 3.94
CA GLY A 60 6.42 -9.30 3.81
C GLY A 60 6.54 -7.85 3.38
N ILE A 61 7.68 -7.45 2.80
CA ILE A 61 7.95 -6.07 2.41
C ILE A 61 7.59 -5.84 0.93
N GLY A 62 6.78 -4.82 0.68
CA GLY A 62 6.47 -4.28 -0.65
C GLY A 62 6.78 -2.79 -0.72
N TYR A 63 6.69 -2.22 -1.93
CA TYR A 63 7.00 -0.81 -2.17
C TYR A 63 5.86 -0.14 -2.91
N ILE A 64 5.43 1.03 -2.45
CA ILE A 64 4.31 1.76 -3.04
C ILE A 64 4.69 3.19 -3.37
N THR A 65 4.02 3.71 -4.39
CA THR A 65 4.13 5.11 -4.79
C THR A 65 3.49 6.02 -3.74
N LYS A 66 3.85 7.31 -3.77
CA LYS A 66 3.21 8.35 -2.95
C LYS A 66 1.69 8.40 -3.15
N GLN A 67 1.24 8.29 -4.41
CA GLN A 67 -0.19 8.30 -4.73
C GLN A 67 -0.94 7.16 -4.02
N THR A 68 -0.36 5.96 -4.01
CA THR A 68 -0.98 4.80 -3.36
C THR A 68 -0.96 4.94 -1.85
N PHE A 69 0.17 5.39 -1.28
CA PHE A 69 0.28 5.65 0.16
C PHE A 69 -0.79 6.60 0.68
N GLU A 70 -1.05 7.70 -0.05
CA GLU A 70 -2.02 8.72 0.34
C GLU A 70 -3.50 8.29 0.15
N LYS A 71 -3.77 7.28 -0.68
CA LYS A 71 -5.15 6.87 -1.06
C LYS A 71 -5.55 5.49 -0.52
N ALA A 72 -4.61 4.72 0.01
CA ALA A 72 -4.88 3.38 0.53
C ALA A 72 -5.57 3.46 1.90
N HIS A 73 -6.90 3.46 1.89
CA HIS A 73 -7.72 3.39 3.12
C HIS A 73 -8.57 2.12 3.21
N SER A 74 -8.66 1.37 2.11
CA SER A 74 -9.51 0.18 2.03
C SER A 74 -8.73 -1.09 2.39
N LYS A 75 -9.45 -2.07 2.93
CA LYS A 75 -8.95 -3.43 3.15
C LYS A 75 -8.45 -4.03 1.82
N PRO A 76 -7.18 -4.45 1.71
CA PRO A 76 -6.65 -5.03 0.49
C PRO A 76 -7.21 -6.44 0.24
N ILE A 77 -7.03 -6.92 -0.98
CA ILE A 77 -7.10 -8.34 -1.33
C ILE A 77 -5.69 -8.90 -1.16
N VAL A 78 -5.56 -10.02 -0.46
CA VAL A 78 -4.28 -10.72 -0.30
C VAL A 78 -4.40 -12.12 -0.89
N VAL A 79 -3.46 -12.44 -1.76
CA VAL A 79 -3.33 -13.74 -2.41
C VAL A 79 -1.93 -14.31 -2.17
N GLU A 80 -1.83 -15.61 -2.01
CA GLU A 80 -0.54 -16.30 -1.99
C GLU A 80 0.03 -16.40 -3.41
N SER A 81 1.33 -16.71 -3.50
CA SER A 81 2.04 -16.86 -4.78
C SER A 81 1.46 -17.93 -5.72
N ASP A 82 0.66 -18.88 -5.21
CA ASP A 82 -0.07 -19.88 -6.00
C ASP A 82 -1.51 -19.45 -6.36
N GLY A 83 -1.91 -18.23 -6.02
CA GLY A 83 -3.22 -17.64 -6.30
C GLY A 83 -4.26 -17.88 -5.19
N THR A 84 -3.93 -18.59 -4.11
CA THR A 84 -4.85 -18.82 -3.00
C THR A 84 -5.24 -17.51 -2.33
N ASN A 85 -6.53 -17.21 -2.23
CA ASN A 85 -7.02 -16.01 -1.55
C ASN A 85 -6.99 -16.21 -0.02
N VAL A 86 -6.28 -15.32 0.68
CA VAL A 86 -6.11 -15.34 2.15
C VAL A 86 -6.59 -14.04 2.80
N SER A 87 -7.42 -13.27 2.10
CA SER A 87 -7.92 -11.95 2.55
C SER A 87 -8.83 -12.03 3.78
N ASP A 88 -9.28 -13.22 4.16
CA ASP A 88 -10.10 -13.43 5.34
C ASP A 88 -9.26 -13.54 6.63
N ARG A 89 -7.96 -13.81 6.50
CA ARG A 89 -6.98 -13.90 7.59
C ARG A 89 -6.24 -12.59 7.88
N ILE A 90 -6.54 -11.53 7.13
CA ILE A 90 -5.83 -10.27 7.33
C ILE A 90 -6.50 -9.43 8.41
N VAL A 91 -5.68 -8.85 9.28
CA VAL A 91 -6.12 -8.04 10.42
C VAL A 91 -5.50 -6.66 10.29
N GLY A 92 -6.37 -5.65 10.25
CA GLY A 92 -5.98 -4.25 10.24
C GLY A 92 -5.82 -3.70 11.65
N PHE A 93 -5.13 -2.57 11.78
CA PHE A 93 -4.88 -1.93 13.06
C PHE A 93 -5.86 -0.79 13.35
N ASN A 94 -6.42 -0.16 12.31
CA ASN A 94 -7.28 1.01 12.43
C ASN A 94 -8.71 0.72 11.88
N PRO A 95 -9.78 0.94 12.66
CA PRO A 95 -11.15 0.73 12.19
C PRO A 95 -11.55 1.67 11.04
N SER A 96 -10.93 2.85 10.94
CA SER A 96 -11.26 3.87 9.92
C SER A 96 -10.48 3.72 8.62
N THR A 97 -9.25 3.19 8.66
CA THR A 97 -8.36 3.13 7.48
C THR A 97 -7.78 1.75 7.20
N PHE A 98 -8.19 0.69 7.91
CA PHE A 98 -7.62 -0.68 7.90
C PHE A 98 -6.13 -0.74 8.25
N TRP A 99 -5.29 -0.05 7.48
CA TRP A 99 -3.85 0.12 7.60
C TRP A 99 -3.43 0.83 8.90
N ALA A 100 -2.33 0.35 9.49
CA ALA A 100 -1.48 1.17 10.34
C ALA A 100 -0.59 2.04 9.46
N ILE A 101 -0.33 3.28 9.90
CA ILE A 101 0.64 4.19 9.28
C ILE A 101 1.81 4.30 10.24
N GLY A 102 3.01 3.97 9.77
CA GLY A 102 4.22 3.98 10.56
C GLY A 102 5.31 4.87 9.96
N LYS A 103 6.22 5.29 10.84
CA LYS A 103 7.44 6.01 10.51
C LYS A 103 8.60 5.39 11.26
N SER A 104 9.74 5.23 10.59
CA SER A 104 10.99 4.80 11.22
C SER A 104 12.13 5.67 10.71
N SER A 105 13.04 6.05 11.60
CA SER A 105 14.22 6.85 11.27
C SER A 105 15.46 6.07 11.65
N TYR A 106 16.52 6.17 10.86
CA TYR A 106 17.83 5.65 11.25
C TYR A 106 18.89 6.72 11.06
N ALA A 107 19.80 6.79 12.04
CA ALA A 107 20.97 7.65 11.95
C ALA A 107 21.91 7.11 10.87
N THR A 108 22.40 8.00 10.02
CA THR A 108 23.58 7.76 9.18
C THR A 108 24.74 8.48 9.86
N GLU A 109 25.86 7.77 10.04
CA GLU A 109 27.03 8.04 10.92
C GLU A 109 27.22 9.47 11.46
N GLU A 110 27.54 9.53 12.76
CA GLU A 110 28.05 10.70 13.47
C GLU A 110 29.18 11.36 12.67
N ASN A 111 28.97 12.57 12.15
CA ASN A 111 29.92 13.50 11.49
C ASN A 111 29.67 13.83 10.01
N SER A 112 28.66 13.26 9.36
CA SER A 112 28.13 13.90 8.15
C SER A 112 26.94 14.78 8.52
N SER A 113 26.78 15.92 7.86
CA SER A 113 25.60 16.79 7.98
C SER A 113 24.38 16.07 7.39
N THR A 114 23.92 14.99 8.04
CA THR A 114 23.06 13.97 7.46
C THR A 114 21.59 14.34 7.61
N LYS A 115 20.88 14.32 6.48
CA LYS A 115 19.42 14.19 6.45
C LYS A 115 19.05 12.89 7.17
N GLU A 116 18.30 12.97 8.27
CA GLU A 116 17.58 11.82 8.80
C GLU A 116 16.72 11.23 7.66
N LEU A 117 17.00 9.98 7.28
CA LEU A 117 16.19 9.28 6.29
C LEU A 117 14.98 8.68 7.01
N GLU A 118 13.86 9.40 6.93
CA GLU A 118 12.56 8.94 7.42
C GLU A 118 11.96 7.92 6.44
N VAL A 119 11.69 6.72 6.92
CA VAL A 119 11.00 5.66 6.21
C VAL A 119 9.53 5.67 6.65
N GLN A 120 8.63 5.97 5.72
CA GLN A 120 7.18 5.89 5.97
C GLN A 120 6.61 4.62 5.36
N PHE A 121 5.64 4.00 6.02
CA PHE A 121 5.05 2.74 5.55
C PHE A 121 3.61 2.54 6.00
N LEU A 122 2.89 1.70 5.26
CA LEU A 122 1.58 1.15 5.64
C LEU A 122 1.75 -0.30 6.07
N SER A 123 1.08 -0.73 7.14
CA SER A 123 1.15 -2.13 7.56
C SER A 123 -0.17 -2.72 8.06
N PHE A 124 -0.24 -4.05 8.00
CA PHE A 124 -1.30 -4.89 8.56
C PHE A 124 -0.73 -6.30 8.77
N GLU A 125 -1.52 -7.20 9.34
CA GLU A 125 -1.06 -8.58 9.62
C GLU A 125 -1.79 -9.61 8.76
N LEU A 126 -1.06 -10.62 8.31
CA LEU A 126 -1.62 -11.88 7.84
C LEU A 126 -1.41 -12.94 8.93
N VAL A 127 -2.51 -13.36 9.55
CA VAL A 127 -2.45 -14.21 10.75
C VAL A 127 -2.59 -15.70 10.40
N PRO A 128 -2.18 -16.60 11.32
CA PRO A 128 -2.46 -18.03 11.20
C PRO A 128 -3.97 -18.34 11.02
N LYS A 129 -4.29 -19.49 10.42
CA LYS A 129 -5.69 -19.86 10.13
C LYS A 129 -6.57 -19.96 11.38
N ASP A 130 -5.99 -20.40 12.49
CA ASP A 130 -6.62 -20.57 13.80
C ASP A 130 -6.71 -19.26 14.60
N LYS A 131 -6.11 -18.16 14.11
CA LYS A 131 -6.04 -16.85 14.77
C LYS A 131 -6.79 -15.75 14.01
N LYS A 132 -7.73 -16.14 13.16
CA LYS A 132 -8.48 -15.21 12.31
C LYS A 132 -9.18 -14.13 13.15
N GLY A 133 -8.85 -12.87 12.85
CA GLY A 133 -9.40 -11.70 13.55
C GLY A 133 -8.62 -11.27 14.79
N GLU A 134 -7.62 -12.05 15.22
CA GLU A 134 -6.78 -11.75 16.38
C GLU A 134 -5.45 -11.12 15.94
N LYS A 135 -5.14 -9.91 16.43
CA LYS A 135 -3.82 -9.28 16.21
C LYS A 135 -2.72 -10.08 16.92
N GLN A 136 -1.60 -10.29 16.26
CA GLN A 136 -0.44 -11.03 16.76
C GLN A 136 0.74 -10.13 17.11
N TYR A 137 0.73 -8.85 16.68
CA TYR A 137 1.76 -7.85 16.93
C TYR A 137 3.14 -8.23 16.41
N TYR A 138 3.19 -8.78 15.19
CA TYR A 138 4.47 -9.02 14.52
C TYR A 138 5.18 -7.68 14.28
N SER A 139 6.45 -7.57 14.65
CA SER A 139 7.25 -6.35 14.51
C SER A 139 8.67 -6.68 14.05
N PRO A 140 8.90 -6.88 12.73
CA PRO A 140 10.23 -7.10 12.21
C PRO A 140 11.08 -5.81 12.31
N ASP A 141 12.41 -5.95 12.41
CA ASP A 141 13.32 -4.82 12.30
C ASP A 141 13.37 -4.31 10.84
N LEU A 142 12.49 -3.36 10.55
CA LEU A 142 12.27 -2.88 9.18
C LEU A 142 13.53 -2.23 8.58
N ILE A 143 14.36 -1.57 9.38
CA ILE A 143 15.49 -0.78 8.88
C ILE A 143 16.57 -1.65 8.26
N GLU A 144 16.76 -2.85 8.79
CA GLU A 144 17.74 -3.81 8.28
C GLU A 144 17.26 -4.52 7.01
N LEU A 145 15.94 -4.62 6.82
CA LEU A 145 15.33 -5.46 5.78
C LEU A 145 14.94 -4.70 4.50
N ILE A 146 14.79 -3.37 4.57
CA ILE A 146 14.36 -2.57 3.42
C ILE A 146 15.50 -2.29 2.41
N ASP A 147 15.13 -2.24 1.13
CA ASP A 147 16.00 -1.77 0.06
C ASP A 147 16.12 -0.24 0.11
N LYS A 148 17.22 0.24 0.69
CA LYS A 148 17.52 1.66 0.86
C LYS A 148 17.67 2.43 -0.45
N THR A 149 17.84 1.75 -1.61
CA THR A 149 17.95 2.42 -2.92
C THR A 149 16.61 2.94 -3.42
N ARG A 150 15.49 2.43 -2.87
CA ARG A 150 14.13 2.71 -3.33
C ARG A 150 13.38 3.72 -2.47
N LEU A 151 14.03 4.34 -1.48
CA LEU A 151 13.37 5.24 -0.55
C LEU A 151 12.97 6.56 -1.22
N TYR A 152 11.78 7.06 -0.86
CA TYR A 152 11.29 8.35 -1.34
C TYR A 152 12.08 9.50 -0.69
N GLY A 153 12.43 10.54 -1.46
CA GLY A 153 13.06 11.76 -0.93
C GLY A 153 14.60 11.75 -0.80
N LYS A 154 15.27 10.77 -1.42
CA LYS A 154 16.71 10.84 -1.71
C LYS A 154 17.02 11.94 -2.72
#